data_AF-A0A2T9YX24-F1
#
_entry.id   AF-A0A2T9YX24-F1
#
_cell.length_a   1.000
_cell.length_b   1.000
_cell.length_c   1.000
_cell.angle_alpha   90.00
_cell.angle_beta   90.00
_cell.angle_gamma   90.00
#
_symmetry.space_group_name_H-M   'P 1'
#
loop_
_entity.id
_entity.type
_entity.pdbx_description
1 polymer ?
#
loop_
_entity_poly.entity_id
_entity_poly.type
_entity_poly.pdbx_seq_one_letter_code
_entity_poly.pdbx_strand_id
1 'polypeptide(L)'
;MSGLDTQIPQNDGADDTEYLETTSAIPFNYDSEKSTKNGKEVDIDALVASMQNEPKRLCERWLDNLFMLLYEDLRVYTMWRTEMYHLKANGKNILKHHSQLEWEALGDVSYRLKHYEESQIAYTMATDYRFSFHAWVQLLKLNDKINKQKILEDEESDLDNEDDNEALAIKTQENGDSNCLNENIAQNASSSNSNSEVSSLSKNKVELKTNKISLAGLAADIKIQDENELKESLSALVWLIVYIDRWYDESVYPTFVCKHLIHLIARFGSSKVQNTIVSMNLKPDVFKLVFNYIGFTNTFQTPGHQW
;
A
#
# COMPACT_ATOMS: atom_id res chain seq x y z
N MET A 1 -8.66 -60.31 -38.48
CA MET A 1 -7.34 -60.54 -37.85
C MET A 1 -6.32 -59.68 -38.57
N SER A 2 -6.02 -58.50 -38.03
CA SER A 2 -4.77 -57.75 -38.21
C SER A 2 -4.99 -56.37 -37.57
N GLY A 3 -4.55 -56.22 -36.31
CA GLY A 3 -4.57 -54.96 -35.58
C GLY A 3 -3.40 -54.06 -36.00
N LEU A 4 -3.67 -52.76 -36.07
CA LEU A 4 -2.71 -51.68 -36.16
C LEU A 4 -2.77 -50.94 -34.81
N ASP A 5 -1.90 -51.31 -33.88
CA ASP A 5 -1.74 -50.58 -32.61
C ASP A 5 -0.79 -49.41 -32.84
N THR A 6 -1.37 -48.20 -32.87
CA THR A 6 -0.61 -46.95 -32.77
C THR A 6 -0.42 -46.63 -31.28
N GLN A 7 0.78 -46.84 -30.76
CA GLN A 7 1.12 -46.48 -29.38
C GLN A 7 1.26 -44.96 -29.27
N ILE A 8 0.47 -44.39 -28.35
CA ILE A 8 0.58 -43.00 -27.88
C ILE A 8 1.71 -42.98 -26.83
N PRO A 9 2.72 -42.10 -26.92
CA PRO A 9 3.72 -41.99 -25.86
C PRO A 9 3.11 -41.32 -24.63
N GLN A 10 3.03 -42.07 -23.53
CA GLN A 10 2.86 -41.53 -22.18
C GLN A 10 4.18 -40.85 -21.78
N ASN A 11 4.15 -39.52 -21.68
CA ASN A 11 5.24 -38.72 -21.15
C ASN A 11 5.12 -38.70 -19.62
N ASP A 12 5.64 -39.74 -18.97
CA ASP A 12 5.85 -39.75 -17.52
C ASP A 12 7.08 -38.89 -17.24
N GLY A 13 6.82 -37.61 -16.92
CA GLY A 13 7.83 -36.60 -16.60
C GLY A 13 8.52 -36.89 -15.27
N ALA A 14 9.44 -37.85 -15.29
CA ALA A 14 10.36 -38.14 -14.21
C ALA A 14 11.79 -38.14 -14.77
N ASP A 15 12.29 -36.95 -15.09
CA ASP A 15 13.72 -36.74 -15.34
C ASP A 15 14.12 -35.32 -14.90
N ASP A 16 14.15 -35.10 -13.59
CA ASP A 16 14.71 -33.90 -12.96
C ASP A 16 15.94 -34.31 -12.12
N THR A 17 17.01 -34.72 -12.80
CA THR A 17 18.36 -34.85 -12.20
C THR A 17 19.36 -33.92 -12.87
N GLU A 18 19.00 -32.64 -13.04
CA GLU A 18 19.95 -31.63 -13.52
C GLU A 18 19.64 -30.20 -13.03
N TYR A 19 19.40 -29.98 -11.74
CA TYR A 19 19.42 -28.61 -11.16
C TYR A 19 19.77 -28.61 -9.66
N LEU A 20 20.89 -29.20 -9.24
CA LEU A 20 21.36 -29.04 -7.85
C LEU A 20 22.88 -28.87 -7.66
N GLU A 21 23.64 -28.58 -8.70
CA GLU A 21 25.06 -28.23 -8.53
C GLU A 21 25.41 -27.03 -9.41
N THR A 22 25.24 -25.82 -8.86
CA THR A 22 26.13 -24.64 -9.03
C THR A 22 25.46 -23.43 -8.36
N THR A 23 25.63 -23.28 -7.04
CA THR A 23 25.72 -21.99 -6.32
C THR A 23 26.18 -22.27 -4.89
N SER A 24 27.39 -22.80 -4.75
CA SER A 24 28.14 -22.65 -3.51
C SER A 24 28.49 -21.17 -3.31
N ALA A 25 28.11 -20.65 -2.14
CA ALA A 25 28.64 -19.43 -1.50
C ALA A 25 28.38 -18.08 -2.20
N ILE A 26 27.24 -17.47 -1.87
CA ILE A 26 27.15 -16.01 -1.71
C ILE A 26 26.82 -15.78 -0.23
N PRO A 27 27.68 -15.13 0.56
CA PRO A 27 27.39 -14.86 1.96
C PRO A 27 26.32 -13.78 2.04
N PHE A 28 25.12 -14.14 2.51
CA PHE A 28 24.14 -13.17 2.95
C PHE A 28 24.62 -12.62 4.30
N ASN A 29 25.22 -11.44 4.26
CA ASN A 29 25.69 -10.72 5.43
C ASN A 29 24.47 -10.18 6.18
N TYR A 30 24.12 -10.79 7.32
CA TYR A 30 23.23 -10.16 8.29
C TYR A 30 24.10 -9.17 9.07
N ASP A 31 24.08 -7.90 8.66
CA ASP A 31 24.66 -6.82 9.46
C ASP A 31 23.84 -6.72 10.75
N SER A 32 24.30 -7.44 11.78
CA SER A 32 23.85 -7.25 13.14
C SER A 32 24.41 -5.91 13.61
N GLU A 33 23.61 -4.86 13.44
CA GLU A 33 23.86 -3.59 14.11
C GLU A 33 23.90 -3.84 15.62
N LYS A 34 25.10 -3.70 16.18
CA LYS A 34 25.34 -3.69 17.62
C LYS A 34 24.64 -2.46 18.21
N SER A 35 23.48 -2.66 18.81
CA SER A 35 22.91 -1.70 19.75
C SER A 35 23.68 -1.77 21.07
N THR A 36 24.77 -1.02 21.16
CA THR A 36 25.46 -0.81 22.44
C THR A 36 24.64 0.14 23.31
N LYS A 37 23.85 -0.41 24.24
CA LYS A 37 23.48 0.29 25.47
C LYS A 37 23.69 -0.64 26.68
N ASN A 38 24.66 -0.23 27.51
CA ASN A 38 25.03 -0.71 28.85
C ASN A 38 25.83 -2.02 28.95
N GLY A 39 27.10 -1.88 29.39
CA GLY A 39 28.12 -2.92 29.52
C GLY A 39 27.80 -4.08 30.47
N LYS A 40 27.00 -5.03 29.98
CA LYS A 40 27.19 -6.46 30.22
C LYS A 40 27.22 -7.12 28.85
N GLU A 41 28.33 -7.75 28.52
CA GLU A 41 28.41 -8.68 27.41
C GLU A 41 27.42 -9.82 27.73
N VAL A 42 26.22 -9.77 27.16
CA VAL A 42 25.23 -10.83 27.30
C VAL A 42 25.69 -11.92 26.35
N ASP A 43 26.32 -12.94 26.90
CA ASP A 43 26.76 -14.11 26.16
C ASP A 43 25.51 -14.85 25.64
N ILE A 44 25.14 -14.58 24.39
CA ILE A 44 23.92 -15.09 23.73
C ILE A 44 23.91 -16.62 23.78
N ASP A 45 25.09 -17.24 23.68
CA ASP A 45 25.28 -18.68 23.73
C ASP A 45 24.95 -19.27 25.11
N ALA A 46 25.27 -18.54 26.20
CA ALA A 46 24.92 -18.94 27.56
C ALA A 46 23.41 -18.82 27.83
N LEU A 47 22.75 -17.81 27.26
CA LEU A 47 21.30 -17.64 27.36
C LEU A 47 20.55 -18.72 26.56
N VAL A 48 20.99 -19.01 25.33
CA VAL A 48 20.42 -20.08 24.49
C VAL A 48 20.62 -21.45 25.15
N ALA A 49 21.77 -21.71 25.76
CA ALA A 49 22.01 -22.93 26.52
C ALA A 49 21.08 -23.05 27.74
N SER A 50 20.79 -21.94 28.43
CA SER A 50 19.83 -21.94 29.54
C SER A 50 18.39 -22.21 29.10
N MET A 51 17.97 -21.68 27.94
CA MET A 51 16.63 -21.91 27.37
C MET A 51 16.45 -23.34 26.82
N GLN A 52 17.51 -23.98 26.34
CA GLN A 52 17.49 -25.38 25.90
C GLN A 52 17.28 -26.37 27.06
N ASN A 53 17.63 -25.95 28.28
CA ASN A 53 17.53 -26.77 29.49
C ASN A 53 16.16 -26.68 30.19
N GLU A 54 15.29 -25.78 29.77
CA GLU A 54 13.90 -25.77 30.23
C GLU A 54 13.07 -26.86 29.52
N PRO A 55 12.18 -27.56 30.22
CA PRO A 55 11.33 -28.56 29.59
C PRO A 55 10.42 -27.90 28.54
N LYS A 56 10.57 -28.30 27.28
CA LYS A 56 9.73 -27.82 26.17
C LYS A 56 8.27 -28.10 26.48
N ARG A 57 7.46 -27.05 26.52
CA ARG A 57 6.01 -27.17 26.67
C ARG A 57 5.46 -27.77 25.37
N LEU A 58 4.55 -28.73 25.50
CA LEU A 58 3.84 -29.26 24.35
C LEU A 58 2.94 -28.15 23.79
N CYS A 59 3.05 -27.86 22.50
CA CYS A 59 2.11 -26.96 21.84
C CYS A 59 0.72 -27.62 21.82
N GLU A 60 -0.32 -26.79 21.97
CA GLU A 60 -1.69 -27.24 21.74
C GLU A 60 -1.86 -27.64 20.27
N ARG A 61 -2.59 -28.73 19.98
CA ARG A 61 -2.70 -29.26 18.60
C ARG A 61 -3.31 -28.29 17.60
N TRP A 62 -4.19 -27.38 18.04
CA TRP A 62 -4.78 -26.37 17.15
C TRP A 62 -3.75 -25.33 16.68
N LEU A 63 -2.73 -25.05 17.49
CA LEU A 63 -1.65 -24.12 17.17
C LEU A 63 -0.68 -24.76 16.16
N ASP A 64 -0.44 -26.07 16.27
CA ASP A 64 0.33 -26.82 15.28
C ASP A 64 -0.35 -26.79 13.90
N ASN A 65 -1.68 -26.97 13.86
CA ASN A 65 -2.45 -26.81 12.63
C ASN A 65 -2.41 -25.37 12.07
N LEU A 66 -2.42 -24.37 12.94
CA LEU A 66 -2.27 -22.97 12.51
C LEU A 66 -0.89 -22.73 11.87
N PHE A 67 0.17 -23.33 12.41
CA PHE A 67 1.50 -23.23 11.79
C PHE A 67 1.58 -23.95 10.45
N MET A 68 0.94 -25.10 10.29
CA MET A 68 0.86 -25.78 9.00
C MET A 68 0.12 -24.93 7.96
N LEU A 69 -1.00 -24.29 8.32
CA LEU A 69 -1.72 -23.39 7.41
C LEU A 69 -0.89 -22.15 7.05
N LEU A 70 -0.16 -21.57 8.01
CA LEU A 70 0.73 -20.45 7.76
C LEU A 70 1.86 -20.83 6.78
N TYR A 71 2.41 -22.04 6.92
CA TYR A 71 3.42 -22.55 6.00
C TYR A 71 2.87 -22.74 4.58
N GLU A 72 1.65 -23.26 4.45
CA GLU A 72 1.00 -23.39 3.14
C GLU A 72 0.74 -22.02 2.48
N ASP A 73 0.24 -21.05 3.26
CA ASP A 73 0.01 -19.68 2.79
C ASP A 73 1.31 -19.04 2.29
N LEU A 74 2.41 -19.16 3.06
CA LEU A 74 3.72 -18.64 2.66
C LEU A 74 4.24 -19.33 1.40
N ARG A 75 4.09 -20.66 1.30
CA ARG A 75 4.50 -21.43 0.12
C ARG A 75 3.77 -20.96 -1.14
N VAL A 76 2.44 -20.80 -1.07
CA VAL A 76 1.63 -20.35 -2.21
C VAL A 76 2.00 -18.93 -2.62
N TYR A 77 2.19 -18.03 -1.64
CA TYR A 77 2.61 -16.66 -1.88
C TYR A 77 3.97 -16.57 -2.58
N THR A 78 4.99 -17.27 -2.07
CA THR A 78 6.34 -17.24 -2.65
C THR A 78 6.38 -17.83 -4.06
N MET A 79 5.59 -18.89 -4.32
CA MET A 79 5.44 -19.46 -5.66
C MET A 79 4.90 -18.41 -6.63
N TRP A 80 3.79 -17.75 -6.25
CA TRP A 80 3.19 -16.69 -7.05
C TRP A 80 4.13 -15.50 -7.28
N ARG A 81 4.88 -15.07 -6.27
CA ARG A 81 5.85 -13.96 -6.41
C ARG A 81 6.94 -14.27 -7.43
N THR A 82 7.45 -15.50 -7.41
CA THR A 82 8.46 -15.98 -8.36
C THR A 82 7.88 -16.03 -9.77
N GLU A 83 6.68 -16.57 -9.92
CA GLU A 83 5.96 -16.64 -11.18
C GLU A 83 5.69 -15.27 -11.79
N MET A 84 5.20 -14.31 -10.99
CA MET A 84 5.01 -12.92 -11.40
C MET A 84 6.30 -12.27 -11.88
N TYR A 85 7.41 -12.50 -11.18
CA TYR A 85 8.72 -12.00 -11.57
C TYR A 85 9.16 -12.57 -12.94
N HIS A 86 9.01 -13.89 -13.14
CA HIS A 86 9.33 -14.53 -14.41
C HIS A 86 8.43 -14.06 -15.56
N LEU A 87 7.14 -13.87 -15.32
CA LEU A 87 6.20 -13.38 -16.32
C LEU A 87 6.52 -11.94 -16.73
N LYS A 88 6.89 -11.10 -15.76
CA LYS A 88 7.33 -9.71 -16.00
C LYS A 88 8.64 -9.65 -16.79
N ALA A 89 9.62 -10.50 -16.47
CA ALA A 89 10.89 -10.57 -17.19
C ALA A 89 10.71 -11.08 -18.63
N ASN A 90 9.84 -12.08 -18.84
CA ASN A 90 9.56 -12.65 -20.15
C ASN A 90 8.61 -11.79 -21.00
N GLY A 91 8.04 -10.71 -20.44
CA GLY A 91 7.07 -9.86 -21.11
C GLY A 91 5.78 -10.58 -21.55
N LYS A 92 5.45 -11.71 -20.92
CA LYS A 92 4.22 -12.46 -21.21
C LYS A 92 3.01 -11.76 -20.57
N ASN A 93 1.82 -11.98 -21.14
CA ASN A 93 0.58 -11.41 -20.62
C ASN A 93 0.23 -12.01 -19.25
N ILE A 94 0.33 -11.18 -18.20
CA ILE A 94 0.09 -11.55 -16.79
C ILE A 94 -1.37 -11.97 -16.56
N LEU A 95 -2.32 -11.24 -17.15
CA LEU A 95 -3.76 -11.45 -16.93
C LEU A 95 -4.29 -12.82 -17.38
N LYS A 96 -3.66 -13.47 -18.36
CA LYS A 96 -4.15 -14.75 -18.93
C LYS A 96 -3.63 -15.98 -18.18
N HIS A 97 -2.69 -15.79 -17.26
CA HIS A 97 -2.03 -16.91 -16.59
C HIS A 97 -2.89 -17.53 -15.49
N HIS A 98 -3.71 -16.70 -14.82
CA HIS A 98 -4.61 -17.13 -13.76
C HIS A 98 -6.06 -16.81 -14.06
N SER A 99 -6.95 -17.65 -13.56
CA SER A 99 -8.39 -17.39 -13.54
C SER A 99 -8.75 -16.30 -12.52
N GLN A 100 -9.92 -15.68 -12.67
CA GLN A 100 -10.42 -14.68 -11.72
C GLN A 100 -10.40 -15.17 -10.27
N LEU A 101 -10.86 -16.41 -10.04
CA LEU A 101 -10.94 -16.98 -8.69
C LEU A 101 -9.54 -17.25 -8.10
N GLU A 102 -8.56 -17.55 -8.95
CA GLU A 102 -7.17 -17.73 -8.52
C GLU A 102 -6.57 -16.39 -8.10
N TRP A 103 -6.83 -15.31 -8.84
CA TRP A 103 -6.43 -13.96 -8.43
C TRP A 103 -7.06 -13.53 -7.10
N GLU A 104 -8.34 -13.84 -6.89
CA GLU A 104 -9.01 -13.58 -5.60
C GLU A 104 -8.36 -14.37 -4.46
N ALA A 105 -8.11 -15.67 -4.66
CA ALA A 105 -7.48 -16.52 -3.67
C ALA A 105 -6.04 -16.04 -3.33
N LEU A 106 -5.26 -15.63 -4.33
CA LEU A 106 -3.93 -15.06 -4.15
C LEU A 106 -3.98 -13.71 -3.41
N GLY A 107 -4.98 -12.89 -3.71
CA GLY A 107 -5.28 -11.66 -2.98
C GLY A 107 -5.59 -11.93 -1.51
N ASP A 108 -6.42 -12.95 -1.21
CA ASP A 108 -6.77 -13.35 0.15
C ASP A 108 -5.56 -13.93 0.91
N VAL A 109 -4.71 -14.74 0.27
CA VAL A 109 -3.45 -15.25 0.86
C VAL A 109 -2.53 -14.08 1.23
N SER A 110 -2.32 -13.16 0.30
CA SER A 110 -1.47 -11.98 0.52
C SER A 110 -2.02 -11.08 1.63
N TYR A 111 -3.35 -10.94 1.68
CA TYR A 111 -4.02 -10.20 2.75
C TYR A 111 -3.82 -10.84 4.13
N ARG A 112 -3.88 -12.18 4.23
CA ARG A 112 -3.60 -12.91 5.49
C ARG A 112 -2.16 -12.74 5.95
N LEU A 113 -1.20 -12.73 5.03
CA LEU A 113 0.22 -12.48 5.31
C LEU A 113 0.56 -11.00 5.57
N LYS A 114 -0.43 -10.09 5.49
CA LYS A 114 -0.28 -8.62 5.64
C LYS A 114 0.53 -7.94 4.55
N HIS A 115 0.64 -8.55 3.37
CA HIS A 115 1.20 -7.93 2.17
C HIS A 115 0.10 -7.19 1.41
N TYR A 116 -0.19 -5.95 1.82
CA TYR A 116 -1.35 -5.20 1.31
C TYR A 116 -1.15 -4.66 -0.11
N GLU A 117 0.05 -4.19 -0.47
CA GLU A 117 0.31 -3.67 -1.82
C GLU A 117 0.15 -4.77 -2.87
N GLU A 118 0.69 -5.95 -2.60
CA GLU A 118 0.55 -7.12 -3.45
C GLU A 118 -0.89 -7.61 -3.55
N SER A 119 -1.60 -7.60 -2.41
CA SER A 119 -3.01 -7.97 -2.36
C SER A 119 -3.86 -7.01 -3.21
N GLN A 120 -3.56 -5.70 -3.18
CA GLN A 120 -4.22 -4.71 -4.04
C GLN A 120 -4.05 -5.04 -5.51
N ILE A 121 -2.81 -5.33 -5.93
CA ILE A 121 -2.50 -5.67 -7.32
C ILE A 121 -3.29 -6.92 -7.74
N ALA A 122 -3.29 -7.98 -6.91
CA ALA A 122 -4.01 -9.21 -7.21
C ALA A 122 -5.53 -8.97 -7.37
N TYR A 123 -6.15 -8.18 -6.48
CA TYR A 123 -7.56 -7.85 -6.61
C TYR A 123 -7.87 -6.97 -7.81
N THR A 124 -7.02 -6.00 -8.15
CA THR A 124 -7.20 -5.19 -9.36
C THR A 124 -7.13 -6.06 -10.62
N MET A 125 -6.19 -7.01 -10.68
CA MET A 125 -6.11 -7.98 -11.77
C MET A 125 -7.36 -8.87 -11.83
N ALA A 126 -7.92 -9.25 -10.68
CA ALA A 126 -9.18 -9.99 -10.62
C ALA A 126 -10.35 -9.17 -11.18
N THR A 127 -10.45 -7.89 -10.82
CA THR A 127 -11.53 -7.00 -11.30
C THR A 127 -11.40 -6.67 -12.78
N ASP A 128 -10.17 -6.56 -13.29
CA ASP A 128 -9.87 -6.32 -14.69
C ASP A 128 -10.24 -7.52 -15.56
N TYR A 129 -10.09 -8.74 -15.03
CA TYR A 129 -10.51 -9.95 -15.72
C TYR A 129 -12.03 -10.03 -15.84
N ARG A 130 -12.75 -9.90 -14.71
CA ARG A 130 -14.21 -9.92 -14.63
C ARG A 130 -14.67 -9.26 -13.34
N PHE A 131 -15.93 -8.80 -13.32
CA PHE A 131 -16.55 -8.30 -12.11
C PHE A 131 -16.60 -9.37 -10.99
N SER A 132 -16.09 -9.02 -9.80
CA SER A 132 -16.22 -9.81 -8.57
C SER A 132 -16.65 -8.94 -7.40
N PHE A 133 -17.73 -9.34 -6.72
CA PHE A 133 -18.18 -8.66 -5.52
C PHE A 133 -17.15 -8.72 -4.39
N HIS A 134 -16.51 -9.88 -4.21
CA HIS A 134 -15.51 -10.07 -3.15
C HIS A 134 -14.29 -9.17 -3.37
N ALA A 135 -13.73 -9.16 -4.58
CA ALA A 135 -12.56 -8.34 -4.89
C ALA A 135 -12.82 -6.83 -4.67
N TRP A 136 -13.96 -6.31 -5.12
CA TRP A 136 -14.33 -4.90 -4.89
C TRP A 136 -14.50 -4.57 -3.41
N VAL A 137 -15.11 -5.45 -2.62
CA VAL A 137 -15.25 -5.26 -1.17
C VAL A 137 -13.87 -5.28 -0.49
N GLN A 138 -12.98 -6.19 -0.89
CA GLN A 138 -11.64 -6.27 -0.31
C GLN A 138 -10.77 -5.08 -0.70
N LEU A 139 -10.85 -4.58 -1.93
CA LEU A 139 -10.15 -3.37 -2.37
C LEU A 139 -10.52 -2.16 -1.51
N LEU A 140 -11.82 -1.93 -1.26
CA LEU A 140 -12.26 -0.83 -0.38
C LEU A 140 -11.72 -0.97 1.05
N LYS A 141 -11.80 -2.17 1.62
CA LYS A 141 -11.25 -2.45 2.96
C LYS A 141 -9.73 -2.25 3.01
N LEU A 142 -9.05 -2.60 1.92
CA LEU A 142 -7.60 -2.54 1.82
C LEU A 142 -7.12 -1.09 1.71
N ASN A 143 -7.81 -0.26 0.92
CA ASN A 143 -7.54 1.18 0.86
C ASN A 143 -7.64 1.83 2.25
N ASP A 144 -8.71 1.53 2.99
CA ASP A 144 -8.88 2.01 4.37
C ASP A 144 -7.75 1.54 5.31
N LYS A 145 -7.17 0.36 5.06
CA LYS A 145 -6.06 -0.20 5.85
C LYS A 145 -4.72 0.41 5.49
N ILE A 146 -4.42 0.56 4.21
CA ILE A 146 -3.21 1.22 3.72
C ILE A 146 -3.16 2.66 4.23
N ASN A 147 -4.28 3.39 4.17
CA ASN A 147 -4.34 4.75 4.70
C ASN A 147 -4.05 4.80 6.20
N LYS A 148 -4.56 3.83 6.97
CA LYS A 148 -4.26 3.74 8.40
C LYS A 148 -2.80 3.41 8.68
N GLN A 149 -2.18 2.55 7.88
CA GLN A 149 -0.76 2.23 8.04
C GLN A 149 0.13 3.43 7.74
N LYS A 150 -0.15 4.16 6.66
CA LYS A 150 0.58 5.39 6.33
C LYS A 150 0.52 6.42 7.44
N ILE A 151 -0.67 6.64 8.03
CA ILE A 151 -0.83 7.55 9.17
C ILE A 151 0.01 7.11 10.37
N LEU A 152 0.08 5.81 10.66
CA LEU A 152 0.88 5.28 11.77
C LEU A 152 2.39 5.41 11.50
N GLU A 153 2.82 5.18 10.27
CA GLU A 153 4.22 5.34 9.86
C GLU A 153 4.68 6.81 9.93
N ASP A 154 3.81 7.74 9.54
CA ASP A 154 4.08 9.18 9.64
C ASP A 154 4.24 9.61 11.12
N GLU A 155 3.36 9.14 12.02
CA GLU A 155 3.43 9.43 13.47
C GLU A 155 4.70 8.88 14.15
N GLU A 156 5.21 7.72 13.70
CA GLU A 156 6.44 7.13 14.25
C GLU A 156 7.69 7.88 13.78
N SER A 157 7.67 8.42 12.55
CA SER A 157 8.78 9.22 12.01
C SER A 157 8.97 10.58 12.68
N ASP A 158 7.91 11.15 13.27
CA ASP A 158 7.99 12.43 13.99
C ASP A 158 8.65 12.29 15.38
N LEU A 159 8.60 11.11 16.01
CA LEU A 159 9.21 10.86 17.32
C LEU A 159 10.74 10.71 17.26
N ASP A 160 11.27 10.14 16.18
CA ASP A 160 12.72 9.99 15.99
C ASP A 160 13.41 11.33 15.65
N ASN A 161 12.65 12.32 15.15
CA ASN A 161 13.18 13.64 14.81
C ASN A 161 13.28 14.59 16.03
N GLU A 162 12.62 14.31 17.15
CA GLU A 162 12.73 15.13 18.36
C GLU A 162 14.08 14.92 19.09
N ASP A 163 14.60 13.69 19.11
CA ASP A 163 15.87 13.35 19.76
C ASP A 163 17.10 13.93 19.03
N ASP A 164 17.05 14.05 17.70
CA ASP A 164 18.14 14.60 16.88
C ASP A 164 18.19 16.14 16.88
N ASN A 165 17.04 16.81 17.06
CA ASN A 165 16.98 18.26 17.17
C ASN A 165 17.49 18.76 18.53
N GLU A 166 17.34 17.97 19.60
CA GLU A 166 17.93 18.28 20.90
C GLU A 166 19.47 18.14 20.88
N ALA A 167 20.00 17.17 20.12
CA ALA A 167 21.45 16.99 19.93
C ALA A 167 22.11 18.09 19.07
N LEU A 168 21.38 18.75 18.16
CA LEU A 168 21.84 19.93 17.41
C LEU A 168 21.68 21.24 18.19
N ALA A 169 20.68 21.34 19.07
CA ALA A 169 20.49 22.51 19.94
C ALA A 169 21.63 22.64 20.96
N ILE A 170 22.15 21.52 21.50
CA ILE A 170 23.25 21.53 22.47
C ILE A 170 24.59 21.92 21.83
N LYS A 171 24.82 21.61 20.54
CA LYS A 171 26.05 22.01 19.82
C LYS A 171 26.09 23.49 19.42
N THR A 172 24.96 24.20 19.49
CA THR A 172 24.87 25.62 19.09
C THR A 172 25.00 26.58 20.28
N GLN A 173 25.08 26.07 21.52
CA GLN A 173 25.20 26.88 22.74
C GLN A 173 26.62 27.01 23.32
N GLU A 174 27.66 26.39 22.74
CA GLU A 174 29.04 26.46 23.28
C GLU A 174 30.02 27.40 22.56
N ASN A 175 29.58 28.22 21.60
CA ASN A 175 30.43 29.31 21.07
C ASN A 175 29.76 30.67 21.29
N GLY A 176 29.87 31.17 22.52
CA GLY A 176 29.87 32.61 22.76
C GLY A 176 31.14 33.22 22.16
N ASP A 177 31.01 34.21 21.28
CA ASP A 177 31.12 35.59 21.74
C ASP A 177 31.15 36.61 20.59
N SER A 178 30.51 37.74 20.89
CA SER A 178 30.72 39.08 20.35
C SER A 178 29.91 39.54 19.14
N ASN A 179 28.91 40.37 19.50
CA ASN A 179 28.61 41.68 18.91
C ASN A 179 27.93 41.73 17.52
N CYS A 180 26.92 42.54 17.27
CA CYS A 180 26.17 43.52 18.06
C CYS A 180 25.03 44.08 17.17
N LEU A 181 23.94 44.54 17.81
CA LEU A 181 23.09 45.68 17.42
C LEU A 181 22.59 45.72 15.95
N ASN A 182 21.29 45.54 15.69
CA ASN A 182 20.25 46.54 15.96
C ASN A 182 18.96 46.18 15.21
N GLU A 183 17.89 46.14 16.01
CA GLU A 183 16.57 46.70 15.77
C GLU A 183 16.27 47.52 14.49
N ASN A 184 15.07 47.24 13.99
CA ASN A 184 14.08 48.13 13.36
C ASN A 184 14.28 48.52 11.88
N ILE A 185 13.27 48.23 11.05
CA ILE A 185 12.25 49.18 10.57
C ILE A 185 11.57 48.58 9.32
N ALA A 186 10.24 48.64 9.32
CA ALA A 186 9.37 48.25 8.22
C ALA A 186 9.33 49.26 7.06
N GLN A 187 8.80 48.79 5.92
CA GLN A 187 8.22 49.56 4.80
C GLN A 187 9.20 50.26 3.83
N ASN A 188 9.17 49.86 2.54
CA ASN A 188 8.38 50.55 1.50
C ASN A 188 8.73 50.13 0.06
N ALA A 189 7.67 50.11 -0.75
CA ALA A 189 7.59 50.61 -2.13
C ALA A 189 8.50 50.04 -3.24
N SER A 190 7.84 49.23 -4.09
CA SER A 190 7.71 49.39 -5.55
C SER A 190 8.87 49.93 -6.41
N SER A 191 9.13 49.14 -7.46
CA SER A 191 9.19 49.51 -8.89
C SER A 191 10.53 49.73 -9.61
N SER A 192 10.61 49.00 -10.73
CA SER A 192 11.17 49.32 -12.06
C SER A 192 12.67 49.16 -12.37
N ASN A 193 12.91 48.30 -13.38
CA ASN A 193 13.77 48.46 -14.59
C ASN A 193 15.24 48.87 -14.44
N SER A 194 16.22 48.42 -15.23
CA SER A 194 16.29 47.64 -16.48
C SER A 194 17.77 47.41 -16.84
N ASN A 195 18.06 46.26 -17.48
CA ASN A 195 19.07 45.98 -18.53
C ASN A 195 20.56 46.41 -18.37
N SER A 196 21.49 45.46 -18.47
CA SER A 196 22.23 45.15 -19.73
C SER A 196 23.36 44.11 -19.53
N GLU A 197 23.55 43.34 -20.62
CA GLU A 197 24.61 42.43 -21.11
C GLU A 197 25.98 42.44 -20.37
N VAL A 198 26.76 41.35 -20.26
CA VAL A 198 27.53 40.70 -21.36
C VAL A 198 27.96 39.24 -21.02
N SER A 199 28.37 38.52 -22.08
CA SER A 199 28.73 37.11 -22.25
C SER A 199 29.93 36.54 -21.47
N SER A 200 29.94 35.22 -21.22
CA SER A 200 30.91 34.26 -21.83
C SER A 200 30.90 32.83 -21.22
N LEU A 201 30.83 31.86 -22.15
CA LEU A 201 31.26 30.46 -22.18
C LEU A 201 31.77 29.69 -20.92
N SER A 202 31.23 28.47 -20.81
CA SER A 202 31.93 27.19 -20.54
C SER A 202 32.35 26.87 -19.10
N LYS A 203 31.58 25.95 -18.48
CA LYS A 203 32.07 24.64 -17.99
C LYS A 203 30.88 23.75 -17.62
N ASN A 204 30.72 22.65 -18.35
CA ASN A 204 29.80 21.55 -18.02
C ASN A 204 30.16 20.99 -16.63
N LYS A 205 29.25 21.16 -15.67
CA LYS A 205 29.23 20.38 -14.43
C LYS A 205 27.86 19.71 -14.36
N VAL A 206 27.89 18.39 -14.38
CA VAL A 206 26.75 17.50 -14.17
C VAL A 206 26.09 17.88 -12.85
N GLU A 207 24.95 18.57 -12.90
CA GLU A 207 24.11 18.81 -11.72
C GLU A 207 23.12 17.67 -11.58
N LEU A 208 23.40 16.80 -10.61
CA LEU A 208 22.41 15.98 -9.93
C LEU A 208 21.27 16.90 -9.48
N LYS A 209 20.13 16.83 -10.16
CA LYS A 209 18.88 17.43 -9.68
C LYS A 209 18.44 16.67 -8.44
N THR A 210 18.95 17.07 -7.28
CA THR A 210 18.24 16.83 -6.03
C THR A 210 16.97 17.67 -6.09
N ASN A 211 15.84 17.02 -6.35
CA ASN A 211 14.52 17.63 -6.34
C ASN A 211 14.28 18.24 -4.95
N LYS A 212 14.51 19.55 -4.80
CA LYS A 212 13.80 20.34 -3.80
C LYS A 212 12.38 20.49 -4.31
N ILE A 213 11.54 19.50 -4.01
CA ILE A 213 10.09 19.61 -4.18
C ILE A 213 9.68 20.77 -3.28
N SER A 214 9.15 21.84 -3.85
CA SER A 214 8.59 22.93 -3.05
C SER A 214 7.44 22.35 -2.22
N LEU A 215 7.32 22.75 -0.95
CA LEU A 215 6.25 22.30 -0.05
C LEU A 215 4.85 22.49 -0.67
N ALA A 216 4.69 23.52 -1.51
CA ALA A 216 3.49 23.78 -2.29
C ALA A 216 3.23 22.76 -3.42
N GLY A 217 4.28 22.23 -4.05
CA GLY A 217 4.20 21.14 -5.02
C GLY A 217 3.74 19.84 -4.36
N LEU A 218 4.35 19.48 -3.22
CA LEU A 218 3.96 18.29 -2.46
C LEU A 218 2.49 18.36 -2.00
N ALA A 219 2.05 19.52 -1.50
CA ALA A 219 0.67 19.74 -1.08
C ALA A 219 -0.34 19.69 -2.26
N ALA A 220 0.07 20.09 -3.46
CA ALA A 220 -0.75 19.96 -4.66
C ALA A 220 -0.84 18.49 -5.11
N ASP A 221 0.26 17.76 -5.06
CA ASP A 221 0.32 16.34 -5.41
C ASP A 221 -0.53 15.49 -4.46
N ILE A 222 -0.52 15.79 -3.15
CA ILE A 222 -1.38 15.14 -2.15
C ILE A 222 -2.87 15.39 -2.45
N LYS A 223 -3.27 16.63 -2.76
CA LYS A 223 -4.67 16.95 -3.10
C LYS A 223 -5.16 16.22 -4.35
N ILE A 224 -4.30 16.08 -5.37
CA ILE A 224 -4.64 15.36 -6.59
C ILE A 224 -4.82 13.86 -6.28
N GLN A 225 -3.95 13.31 -5.44
CA GLN A 225 -4.03 11.90 -5.04
C GLN A 225 -5.31 11.60 -4.26
N ASP A 226 -5.69 12.46 -3.32
CA ASP A 226 -6.93 12.36 -2.54
C ASP A 226 -8.19 12.36 -3.44
N GLU A 227 -8.19 13.14 -4.53
CA GLU A 227 -9.31 13.18 -5.47
C GLU A 227 -9.41 11.94 -6.36
N ASN A 228 -8.27 11.36 -6.73
CA ASN A 228 -8.24 10.11 -7.47
C ASN A 228 -8.72 8.95 -6.58
N GLU A 229 -8.23 8.89 -5.34
CA GLU A 229 -8.67 7.90 -4.34
C GLU A 229 -10.18 7.97 -4.10
N LEU A 230 -10.72 9.20 -3.99
CA LEU A 230 -12.16 9.43 -3.88
C LEU A 230 -12.92 8.87 -5.08
N LYS A 231 -12.46 9.15 -6.31
CA LYS A 231 -13.11 8.68 -7.53
C LYS A 231 -13.07 7.16 -7.67
N GLU A 232 -11.95 6.53 -7.34
CA GLU A 232 -11.79 5.07 -7.39
C GLU A 232 -12.71 4.39 -6.36
N SER A 233 -12.71 4.88 -5.13
CA SER A 233 -13.54 4.33 -4.04
C SER A 233 -15.03 4.49 -4.34
N LEU A 234 -15.42 5.63 -4.90
CA LEU A 234 -16.79 5.88 -5.28
C LEU A 234 -17.22 5.05 -6.50
N SER A 235 -16.35 4.87 -7.50
CA SER A 235 -16.61 3.97 -8.63
C SER A 235 -16.85 2.53 -8.15
N ALA A 236 -15.99 2.02 -7.27
CA ALA A 236 -16.16 0.73 -6.60
C ALA A 236 -17.51 0.63 -5.87
N LEU A 237 -17.87 1.69 -5.14
CA LEU A 237 -19.13 1.78 -4.41
C LEU A 237 -20.34 1.68 -5.36
N VAL A 238 -20.32 2.37 -6.49
CA VAL A 238 -21.39 2.31 -7.50
C VAL A 238 -21.56 0.89 -8.03
N TRP A 239 -20.45 0.21 -8.36
CA TRP A 239 -20.49 -1.19 -8.79
C TRP A 239 -21.10 -2.12 -7.75
N LEU A 240 -20.75 -1.94 -6.47
CA LEU A 240 -21.31 -2.71 -5.37
C LEU A 240 -22.80 -2.43 -5.17
N ILE A 241 -23.24 -1.16 -5.26
CA ILE A 241 -24.65 -0.77 -5.15
C ILE A 241 -25.48 -1.45 -6.23
N VAL A 242 -25.03 -1.39 -7.49
CA VAL A 242 -25.72 -2.03 -8.62
C VAL A 242 -25.77 -3.55 -8.43
N TYR A 243 -24.71 -4.16 -7.90
CA TYR A 243 -24.71 -5.58 -7.63
C TYR A 243 -25.73 -5.97 -6.54
N ILE A 244 -25.79 -5.21 -5.44
CA ILE A 244 -26.70 -5.45 -4.31
C ILE A 244 -28.17 -5.31 -4.77
N ASP A 245 -28.47 -4.25 -5.53
CA ASP A 245 -29.80 -4.01 -6.12
C ASP A 245 -30.23 -5.16 -7.05
N ARG A 246 -29.31 -5.72 -7.83
CA ARG A 246 -29.57 -6.89 -8.68
C ARG A 246 -30.01 -8.14 -7.88
N TRP A 247 -29.60 -8.26 -6.62
CA TRP A 247 -30.00 -9.36 -5.73
C TRP A 247 -31.21 -9.02 -4.85
N TYR A 248 -31.91 -7.92 -5.15
CA TYR A 248 -33.10 -7.45 -4.43
C TYR A 248 -32.84 -7.08 -2.97
N ASP A 249 -31.61 -6.74 -2.60
CA ASP A 249 -31.34 -6.17 -1.28
C ASP A 249 -31.52 -4.65 -1.32
N GLU A 250 -32.74 -4.22 -1.03
CA GLU A 250 -33.12 -2.80 -0.97
C GLU A 250 -32.71 -2.11 0.34
N SER A 251 -32.05 -2.85 1.24
CA SER A 251 -31.64 -2.33 2.55
C SER A 251 -30.53 -1.29 2.38
N VAL A 252 -30.84 -0.01 2.62
CA VAL A 252 -29.80 1.03 2.57
C VAL A 252 -28.82 0.88 3.74
N TYR A 253 -29.35 0.71 4.97
CA TYR A 253 -28.59 0.52 6.21
C TYR A 253 -29.09 -0.76 6.89
N PRO A 254 -28.23 -1.64 7.48
CA PRO A 254 -26.81 -1.47 7.81
C PRO A 254 -25.83 -2.18 6.84
N THR A 255 -25.79 -1.79 5.56
CA THR A 255 -24.89 -2.42 4.57
C THR A 255 -23.42 -1.96 4.70
N PHE A 256 -22.49 -2.79 4.22
CA PHE A 256 -21.07 -2.43 4.13
C PHE A 256 -20.85 -1.17 3.29
N VAL A 257 -21.56 -1.11 2.16
CA VAL A 257 -21.55 0.03 1.23
C VAL A 257 -21.96 1.32 1.92
N CYS A 258 -23.08 1.32 2.65
CA CYS A 258 -23.52 2.52 3.37
C CYS A 258 -22.51 2.97 4.44
N LYS A 259 -21.92 2.03 5.20
CA LYS A 259 -20.87 2.37 6.19
C LYS A 259 -19.66 3.03 5.53
N HIS A 260 -19.20 2.49 4.41
CA HIS A 260 -18.05 3.04 3.68
C HIS A 260 -18.40 4.40 3.03
N LEU A 261 -19.61 4.55 2.49
CA LEU A 261 -20.12 5.83 1.99
C LEU A 261 -20.17 6.90 3.09
N ILE A 262 -20.66 6.56 4.28
CA ILE A 262 -20.67 7.47 5.44
C ILE A 262 -19.24 7.84 5.82
N HIS A 263 -18.30 6.90 5.82
CA HIS A 263 -16.89 7.18 6.09
C HIS A 263 -16.29 8.14 5.06
N LEU A 264 -16.60 7.93 3.78
CA LEU A 264 -16.15 8.80 2.68
C LEU A 264 -16.72 10.22 2.79
N ILE A 265 -18.02 10.33 3.06
CA ILE A 265 -18.70 11.59 3.30
C ILE A 265 -18.11 12.28 4.53
N ALA A 266 -17.77 11.51 5.58
CA ALA A 266 -17.12 11.97 6.81
C ALA A 266 -15.65 12.38 6.64
N ARG A 267 -15.00 12.09 5.50
CA ARG A 267 -13.63 12.55 5.16
C ARG A 267 -13.63 13.74 4.19
N PHE A 268 -14.51 13.73 3.18
CA PHE A 268 -14.37 14.63 2.03
C PHE A 268 -15.41 15.76 1.92
N GLY A 269 -16.58 15.65 2.54
CA GLY A 269 -17.71 16.51 2.16
C GLY A 269 -18.89 15.74 1.60
N SER A 270 -20.12 16.03 2.05
CA SER A 270 -21.32 15.54 1.35
C SER A 270 -21.43 16.23 -0.01
N SER A 271 -21.18 17.55 -0.05
CA SER A 271 -21.23 18.34 -1.28
C SER A 271 -20.19 17.86 -2.31
N LYS A 272 -18.97 17.59 -1.86
CA LYS A 272 -17.88 17.11 -2.73
C LYS A 272 -18.21 15.75 -3.33
N VAL A 273 -18.66 14.79 -2.50
CA VAL A 273 -19.05 13.45 -2.96
C VAL A 273 -20.18 13.54 -4.00
N GLN A 274 -21.23 14.33 -3.73
CA GLN A 274 -22.35 14.51 -4.68
C GLN A 274 -21.88 15.09 -6.01
N ASN A 275 -21.03 16.13 -5.99
CA ASN A 275 -20.49 16.75 -7.19
C ASN A 275 -19.62 15.75 -7.99
N THR A 276 -18.83 14.94 -7.31
CA THR A 276 -18.03 13.89 -7.95
C THR A 276 -18.94 12.86 -8.62
N ILE A 277 -20.01 12.40 -7.99
CA ILE A 277 -20.97 11.45 -8.58
C ILE A 277 -21.64 12.03 -9.84
N VAL A 278 -22.05 13.30 -9.77
CA VAL A 278 -22.60 14.00 -10.93
C VAL A 278 -21.57 14.05 -12.07
N SER A 279 -20.30 14.29 -11.76
CA SER A 279 -19.22 14.33 -12.74
C SER A 279 -18.85 12.97 -13.35
N MET A 280 -19.14 11.85 -12.66
CA MET A 280 -18.90 10.49 -13.17
C MET A 280 -19.83 10.09 -14.31
N ASN A 281 -20.87 10.89 -14.60
CA ASN A 281 -21.79 10.71 -15.73
C ASN A 281 -22.39 9.29 -15.81
N LEU A 282 -23.05 8.88 -14.72
CA LEU A 282 -23.70 7.57 -14.61
C LEU A 282 -25.05 7.53 -15.36
N LYS A 283 -25.51 6.33 -15.72
CA LYS A 283 -26.86 6.11 -16.27
C LYS A 283 -27.91 6.63 -15.26
N PRO A 284 -29.00 7.28 -15.71
CA PRO A 284 -29.98 7.91 -14.81
C PRO A 284 -30.59 6.97 -13.78
N ASP A 285 -30.81 5.70 -14.12
CA ASP A 285 -31.37 4.70 -13.19
C ASP A 285 -30.38 4.39 -12.05
N VAL A 286 -29.10 4.20 -12.40
CA VAL A 286 -28.02 3.95 -11.44
C VAL A 286 -27.79 5.19 -10.57
N PHE A 287 -27.84 6.37 -11.18
CA PHE A 287 -27.75 7.63 -10.47
C PHE A 287 -28.85 7.76 -9.40
N LYS A 288 -30.11 7.50 -9.75
CA LYS A 288 -31.23 7.53 -8.79
C LYS A 288 -31.01 6.56 -7.64
N LEU A 289 -30.51 5.36 -7.93
CA LEU A 289 -30.21 4.34 -6.92
C LEU A 289 -29.13 4.83 -5.95
N VAL A 290 -27.98 5.29 -6.45
CA VAL A 290 -26.88 5.82 -5.61
C VAL A 290 -27.35 7.05 -4.80
N PHE A 291 -28.17 7.91 -5.39
CA PHE A 291 -28.73 9.07 -4.69
C PHE A 291 -29.66 8.67 -3.54
N ASN A 292 -30.32 7.53 -3.59
CA ASN A 292 -31.10 7.02 -2.45
C ASN A 292 -30.17 6.73 -1.25
N TYR A 293 -29.01 6.12 -1.50
CA TYR A 293 -28.00 5.85 -0.45
C TYR A 293 -27.44 7.14 0.17
N ILE A 294 -27.33 8.23 -0.59
CA ILE A 294 -26.90 9.54 -0.08
C ILE A 294 -28.07 10.29 0.58
N GLY A 295 -29.30 10.10 0.13
CA GLY A 295 -30.48 10.65 0.78
C GLY A 295 -30.59 10.24 2.25
N PHE A 296 -30.11 9.04 2.58
CA PHE A 296 -29.97 8.56 3.95
C PHE A 296 -29.07 9.48 4.79
N THR A 297 -27.87 9.82 4.31
CA THR A 297 -26.94 10.66 5.09
C THR A 297 -27.48 12.07 5.32
N ASN A 298 -28.23 12.60 4.37
CA ASN A 298 -28.92 13.89 4.51
C ASN A 298 -30.03 13.85 5.56
N THR A 299 -30.83 12.77 5.58
CA THR A 299 -31.95 12.61 6.51
C THR A 299 -31.47 12.44 7.95
N PHE A 300 -30.41 11.64 8.14
CA PHE A 300 -29.88 11.31 9.46
C PHE A 300 -28.75 12.22 9.93
N GLN A 301 -28.39 13.24 9.15
CA GLN A 301 -27.33 14.23 9.46
C GLN A 301 -26.05 13.55 9.96
N THR A 302 -25.52 12.61 9.18
CA THR A 302 -24.30 11.88 9.55
C THR A 302 -23.09 12.82 9.65
N PRO A 303 -22.02 12.43 10.36
CA PRO A 303 -20.79 13.21 10.43
C PRO A 303 -20.34 13.60 9.03
N GLY A 304 -20.14 14.90 8.83
CA GLY A 304 -19.88 15.41 7.50
C GLY A 304 -21.10 15.57 6.59
N HIS A 305 -22.26 15.95 7.11
CA HIS A 305 -23.37 16.37 6.26
C HIS A 305 -23.29 17.86 5.88
N GLN A 306 -22.69 18.71 6.73
CA GLN A 306 -22.76 20.18 6.65
C GLN A 306 -21.71 20.85 5.75
N TRP A 307 -20.83 20.07 5.13
CA TRP A 307 -19.70 20.48 4.30
C TRP A 307 -19.86 20.06 2.82
#